data_AF-A0A7Y2YBV6-F1
#
_entry.id   AF-A0A7Y2YBV6-F1
#
_cell.length_a   1.000
_cell.length_b   1.000
_cell.length_c   1.000
_cell.angle_alpha   90.00
_cell.angle_beta   90.00
_cell.angle_gamma   90.00
#
_symmetry.space_group_name_H-M   'P 1'
#
loop_
_entity.id
_entity.type
_entity.pdbx_description
1 polymer ?
#
loop_
_entity_poly.entity_id
_entity_poly.type
_entity_poly.pdbx_seq_one_letter_code
_entity_poly.pdbx_strand_id
1 'polypeptide(L)'
;MCGTCGCGSGENGVRILSPAEKNGHHHHDHDHHHHDHDHDHGHGHHHHHHDHDHDHHHKTVLEVEQDVLQQNEVMAARNRGYFEAKNIFALNLVSSPGSGKTALLERTLKDLKEEIPFYVIEGDQQTLNDANRIAALEIPVVQINTGKGCHLESDAVYEAIKKLKPEENSVLMIENVGNLVCPSMFNLGEAKRVVIISTTEGVDKPLKYPDMFHSSDICIINKIDLLPYLDIDLEKLKEYALRVNPKLQFFEISATKGDGMEAWYTWLKKNVMVESH
;
A
#
# COMPACT_ATOMS: atom_id res chain seq x y z
N MET A 1 -7.64 -6.85 -14.71
CA MET A 1 -8.52 -5.87 -14.07
C MET A 1 -9.01 -6.51 -12.79
N CYS A 2 -8.94 -5.84 -11.64
CA CYS A 2 -9.59 -6.36 -10.43
C CYS A 2 -11.11 -6.29 -10.65
N GLY A 3 -11.77 -7.44 -10.85
CA GLY A 3 -13.22 -7.54 -11.07
C GLY A 3 -14.02 -7.15 -9.82
N THR A 4 -13.38 -7.08 -8.65
CA THR A 4 -13.99 -6.74 -7.37
C THR A 4 -14.31 -5.24 -7.22
N CYS A 5 -13.53 -4.36 -7.85
CA CYS A 5 -13.71 -2.90 -7.74
C CYS A 5 -13.87 -2.20 -9.10
N GLY A 6 -13.62 -2.89 -10.23
CA GLY A 6 -13.62 -2.28 -11.56
C GLY A 6 -12.47 -1.31 -11.82
N CYS A 7 -11.55 -1.15 -10.86
CA CYS A 7 -10.35 -0.33 -11.01
C CYS A 7 -9.28 -1.13 -11.76
N GLY A 8 -9.16 -0.90 -13.07
CA GLY A 8 -8.03 -1.36 -13.87
C GLY A 8 -6.87 -0.38 -13.83
N SER A 9 -5.65 -0.89 -13.76
CA SER A 9 -4.41 -0.15 -14.06
C SER A 9 -4.44 0.23 -15.55
N GLY A 10 -4.91 1.44 -15.85
CA GLY A 10 -4.99 1.98 -17.22
C GLY A 10 -3.64 2.45 -17.77
N GLU A 11 -3.64 2.97 -19.01
CA GLU A 11 -2.47 3.41 -19.81
C GLU A 11 -1.49 4.38 -19.10
N ASN A 12 -1.90 5.02 -18.00
CA ASN A 12 -1.01 5.74 -17.09
C ASN A 12 -0.64 4.82 -15.91
N GLY A 13 0.42 4.02 -16.09
CA GLY A 13 0.88 3.01 -15.13
C GLY A 13 1.39 3.55 -13.78
N VAL A 14 1.71 2.62 -12.86
CA VAL A 14 2.27 2.91 -11.53
C VAL A 14 3.59 3.70 -11.65
N ARG A 15 3.75 4.77 -10.87
CA ARG A 15 4.96 5.61 -10.88
C ARG A 15 5.53 5.73 -9.48
N ILE A 16 6.86 5.60 -9.37
CA ILE A 16 7.58 5.71 -8.10
C ILE A 16 8.41 6.99 -8.11
N LEU A 17 8.06 7.94 -7.24
CA LEU A 17 8.56 9.31 -7.24
C LEU A 17 9.27 9.63 -5.93
N SER A 18 10.38 10.36 -5.99
CA SER A 18 10.97 10.96 -4.80
C SER A 18 10.63 12.45 -4.77
N PRO A 19 10.23 13.03 -3.61
CA PRO A 19 9.88 14.45 -3.53
C PRO A 19 10.97 15.41 -4.06
N ALA A 20 12.24 15.01 -3.99
CA ALA A 20 13.39 15.81 -4.43
C ALA A 20 13.63 15.87 -5.96
N GLU A 21 13.02 14.99 -6.77
CA GLU A 21 13.35 14.86 -8.21
C GLU A 21 12.56 15.81 -9.13
N LYS A 22 11.81 16.78 -8.59
CA LYS A 22 11.06 17.75 -9.41
C LYS A 22 11.97 18.83 -9.99
N ASN A 23 12.75 18.47 -11.01
CA ASN A 23 13.24 19.39 -12.06
C ASN A 23 13.86 18.57 -13.22
N GLY A 24 13.04 18.18 -14.18
CA GLY A 24 13.50 17.52 -15.41
C GLY A 24 12.47 17.64 -16.51
N HIS A 25 12.56 18.70 -17.31
CA HIS A 25 11.73 18.92 -18.49
C HIS A 25 12.09 17.89 -19.58
N HIS A 26 11.09 17.12 -20.00
CA HIS A 26 11.17 16.27 -21.18
C HIS A 26 11.18 17.14 -22.44
N HIS A 27 12.32 17.21 -23.12
CA HIS A 27 12.40 17.65 -24.51
C HIS A 27 11.97 16.49 -25.42
N HIS A 28 10.84 16.66 -26.09
CA HIS A 28 10.45 15.84 -27.23
C HIS A 28 11.07 16.46 -28.48
N ASP A 29 12.03 15.77 -29.11
CA ASP A 29 12.38 15.99 -30.51
C ASP A 29 11.95 14.76 -31.30
N HIS A 30 10.98 14.96 -32.19
CA HIS A 30 10.52 13.99 -33.17
C HIS A 30 11.08 14.41 -34.53
N ASP A 31 12.20 13.80 -34.94
CA ASP A 31 12.66 13.86 -36.33
C ASP A 31 12.12 12.65 -37.10
N HIS A 32 11.15 12.92 -37.97
CA HIS A 32 10.63 11.98 -38.96
C HIS A 32 11.42 12.14 -40.27
N HIS A 33 12.26 11.17 -40.60
CA HIS A 33 12.79 10.99 -41.95
C HIS A 33 12.15 9.77 -42.62
N HIS A 34 11.27 10.03 -43.57
CA HIS A 34 10.79 9.07 -44.55
C HIS A 34 11.83 8.91 -45.67
N HIS A 35 12.25 7.67 -45.94
CA HIS A 35 12.85 7.29 -47.21
C HIS A 35 12.08 6.10 -47.78
N ASP A 36 11.51 6.33 -48.96
CA ASP A 36 10.98 5.31 -49.87
C ASP A 36 12.11 4.43 -50.41
N HIS A 37 11.89 3.12 -50.41
CA HIS A 37 12.53 2.21 -51.36
C HIS A 37 11.56 1.10 -51.77
N ASP A 38 11.08 1.21 -53.01
CA ASP A 38 10.58 0.10 -53.82
C ASP A 38 11.69 -0.93 -54.01
N HIS A 39 11.40 -2.22 -53.79
CA HIS A 39 11.98 -3.31 -54.57
C HIS A 39 11.04 -4.52 -54.63
N ASP A 40 10.60 -4.77 -55.87
CA ASP A 40 9.99 -5.99 -56.37
C ASP A 40 11.04 -7.11 -56.48
N HIS A 41 10.80 -8.26 -55.86
CA HIS A 41 11.36 -9.56 -56.28
C HIS A 41 10.47 -10.71 -55.80
N GLY A 42 9.80 -11.36 -56.74
CA GLY A 42 9.12 -12.63 -56.52
C GLY A 42 10.10 -13.80 -56.44
N HIS A 43 9.88 -14.69 -55.47
CA HIS A 43 10.20 -16.11 -55.58
C HIS A 43 9.20 -16.93 -54.77
N GLY A 44 8.60 -17.91 -55.45
CA GLY A 44 7.62 -18.82 -54.87
C GLY A 44 8.25 -19.78 -53.87
N HIS A 45 7.60 -19.90 -52.71
CA HIS A 45 7.85 -20.98 -51.77
C HIS A 45 6.53 -21.62 -51.36
N HIS A 46 6.55 -22.95 -51.44
CA HIS A 46 5.46 -23.87 -51.18
C HIS A 46 4.82 -23.65 -49.81
N HIS A 47 3.49 -23.50 -49.81
CA HIS A 47 2.66 -23.53 -48.63
C HIS A 47 2.62 -24.94 -48.04
N HIS A 48 3.37 -25.17 -46.96
CA HIS A 48 3.02 -26.19 -45.98
C HIS A 48 2.13 -25.52 -44.92
N HIS A 49 0.82 -25.72 -45.05
CA HIS A 49 -0.13 -25.48 -43.95
C HIS A 49 0.16 -26.52 -42.86
N HIS A 50 0.97 -26.14 -41.88
CA HIS A 50 0.85 -26.72 -40.55
C HIS A 50 -0.20 -25.91 -39.81
N ASP A 51 -1.41 -26.45 -39.68
CA ASP A 51 -2.33 -26.03 -38.65
C ASP A 51 -1.67 -26.33 -37.31
N HIS A 52 -0.93 -25.35 -36.79
CA HIS A 52 -0.71 -25.26 -35.36
C HIS A 52 -2.02 -24.76 -34.77
N ASP A 53 -2.83 -25.71 -34.33
CA ASP A 53 -3.93 -25.48 -33.40
C ASP A 53 -3.29 -24.94 -32.12
N HIS A 54 -3.06 -23.62 -32.10
CA HIS A 54 -2.78 -22.91 -30.86
C HIS A 54 -4.09 -22.91 -30.11
N ASP A 55 -4.26 -23.91 -29.24
CA ASP A 55 -5.30 -23.94 -28.23
C ASP A 55 -5.08 -22.72 -27.32
N HIS A 56 -5.63 -21.58 -27.77
CA HIS A 56 -5.71 -20.36 -26.99
C HIS A 56 -6.74 -20.64 -25.91
N HIS A 57 -6.33 -21.35 -24.86
CA HIS A 57 -7.06 -21.42 -23.61
C HIS A 57 -7.24 -19.99 -23.11
N HIS A 58 -8.36 -19.38 -23.48
CA HIS A 58 -8.82 -18.12 -22.94
C HIS A 58 -9.08 -18.37 -21.45
N LYS A 59 -8.11 -17.97 -20.60
CA LYS A 59 -8.26 -18.04 -19.16
C LYS A 59 -9.53 -17.30 -18.74
N THR A 60 -10.28 -17.92 -17.84
CA THR A 60 -11.46 -17.28 -17.26
C THR A 60 -11.05 -16.11 -16.37
N VAL A 61 -11.96 -15.16 -16.14
CA VAL A 61 -11.68 -14.00 -15.26
C VAL A 61 -11.24 -14.46 -13.87
N LEU A 62 -11.82 -15.54 -13.34
CA LEU A 62 -11.47 -16.11 -12.03
C LEU A 62 -10.05 -16.68 -12.00
N GLU A 63 -9.60 -17.37 -13.05
CA GLU A 63 -8.24 -17.90 -13.14
C GLU A 63 -7.21 -16.77 -13.21
N VAL A 64 -7.50 -15.71 -13.97
CA VAL A 64 -6.62 -14.53 -14.05
C VAL A 64 -6.52 -13.82 -12.70
N GLU A 65 -7.62 -13.69 -11.95
CA GLU A 65 -7.61 -13.09 -10.61
C GLU A 65 -6.80 -13.93 -9.61
N GLN A 66 -6.95 -15.26 -9.64
CA GLN A 66 -6.17 -16.16 -8.80
C GLN A 66 -4.67 -16.09 -9.13
N ASP A 67 -4.31 -16.06 -10.41
CA ASP A 67 -2.93 -15.90 -10.84
C ASP A 67 -2.33 -14.58 -10.32
N VAL A 68 -3.05 -13.47 -10.42
CA VAL A 68 -2.59 -12.16 -9.92
C VAL A 68 -2.35 -12.18 -8.40
N LEU A 69 -3.29 -12.73 -7.63
CA LEU A 69 -3.14 -12.83 -6.18
C LEU A 69 -1.97 -13.76 -5.79
N GLN A 70 -1.79 -14.86 -6.52
CA GLN A 70 -0.68 -15.79 -6.29
C GLN A 70 0.67 -15.14 -6.61
N GLN A 71 0.78 -14.43 -7.73
CA GLN A 71 2.00 -13.68 -8.07
C GLN A 71 2.31 -12.61 -7.02
N ASN A 72 1.29 -11.88 -6.56
CA ASN A 72 1.46 -10.92 -5.47
C ASN A 72 1.97 -11.60 -4.19
N GLU A 73 1.47 -12.77 -3.82
CA GLU A 73 1.95 -13.47 -2.61
C GLU A 73 3.40 -13.96 -2.74
N VAL A 74 3.83 -14.40 -3.93
CA VAL A 74 5.24 -14.74 -4.19
C VAL A 74 6.13 -13.51 -3.97
N MET A 75 5.69 -12.35 -4.44
CA MET A 75 6.42 -11.09 -4.26
C MET A 75 6.36 -10.57 -2.82
N ALA A 76 5.23 -10.74 -2.13
CA ALA A 76 5.11 -10.43 -0.70
C ALA A 76 6.07 -11.28 0.14
N ALA A 77 6.18 -12.58 -0.16
CA ALA A 77 7.13 -13.47 0.51
C ALA A 77 8.59 -13.03 0.30
N ARG A 78 8.92 -12.55 -0.90
CA ARG A 78 10.22 -11.96 -1.19
C ARG A 78 10.49 -10.69 -0.39
N ASN A 79 9.53 -9.76 -0.35
CA ASN A 79 9.63 -8.54 0.44
C ASN A 79 9.81 -8.85 1.93
N ARG A 80 9.00 -9.77 2.46
CA ARG A 80 9.09 -10.24 3.84
C ARG A 80 10.47 -10.80 4.17
N GLY A 81 11.00 -11.69 3.32
CA GLY A 81 12.35 -12.24 3.50
C GLY A 81 13.43 -11.15 3.50
N TYR A 82 13.28 -10.09 2.70
CA TYR A 82 14.19 -8.93 2.73
C TYR A 82 14.07 -8.15 4.05
N PHE A 83 12.83 -7.91 4.51
CA PHE A 83 12.59 -7.20 5.77
C PHE A 83 13.14 -7.97 6.96
N GLU A 84 12.82 -9.26 7.07
CA GLU A 84 13.32 -10.15 8.13
C GLU A 84 14.85 -10.22 8.12
N ALA A 85 15.48 -10.41 6.96
CA ALA A 85 16.94 -10.50 6.85
C ALA A 85 17.67 -9.23 7.26
N LYS A 86 17.02 -8.07 7.20
CA LYS A 86 17.55 -6.77 7.60
C LYS A 86 17.02 -6.26 8.93
N ASN A 87 16.20 -7.06 9.62
CA ASN A 87 15.47 -6.65 10.81
C ASN A 87 14.73 -5.31 10.60
N ILE A 88 13.99 -5.21 9.47
CA ILE A 88 13.14 -4.05 9.16
C ILE A 88 11.72 -4.41 9.59
N PHE A 89 11.20 -3.70 10.59
CA PHE A 89 9.83 -3.90 11.04
C PHE A 89 8.87 -3.14 10.12
N ALA A 90 8.28 -3.84 9.14
CA ALA A 90 7.39 -3.25 8.14
C ALA A 90 5.92 -3.26 8.58
N LEU A 91 5.26 -2.09 8.52
CA LEU A 91 3.86 -1.89 8.87
C LEU A 91 3.06 -1.39 7.66
N ASN A 92 1.93 -2.04 7.37
CA ASN A 92 0.99 -1.61 6.31
C ASN A 92 -0.21 -0.89 6.93
N LEU A 93 -0.32 0.43 6.71
CA LEU A 93 -1.39 1.28 7.21
C LEU A 93 -2.52 1.35 6.18
N VAL A 94 -3.67 0.75 6.51
CA VAL A 94 -4.87 0.67 5.66
C VAL A 94 -6.03 1.39 6.33
N SER A 95 -6.91 2.02 5.56
CA SER A 95 -8.02 2.83 6.12
C SER A 95 -9.05 3.19 5.07
N SER A 96 -10.13 3.85 5.47
CA SER A 96 -10.91 4.68 4.53
C SER A 96 -10.23 6.02 4.25
N PRO A 97 -10.57 6.71 3.14
CA PRO A 97 -10.17 8.09 2.95
C PRO A 97 -10.60 8.96 4.14
N GLY A 98 -9.68 9.79 4.63
CA GLY A 98 -9.96 10.72 5.73
C GLY A 98 -10.00 10.12 7.14
N SER A 99 -9.69 8.83 7.34
CA SER A 99 -9.56 8.24 8.70
C SER A 99 -8.37 8.79 9.48
N GLY A 100 -7.42 9.46 8.80
CA GLY A 100 -6.30 10.18 9.41
C GLY A 100 -4.98 9.41 9.46
N LYS A 101 -4.71 8.54 8.48
CA LYS A 101 -3.44 7.80 8.35
C LYS A 101 -2.22 8.71 8.38
N THR A 102 -2.16 9.68 7.47
CA THR A 102 -1.02 10.59 7.38
C THR A 102 -0.85 11.41 8.66
N ALA A 103 -1.94 11.81 9.32
CA ALA A 103 -1.86 12.55 10.58
C ALA A 103 -1.30 11.68 11.73
N LEU A 104 -1.71 10.41 11.81
CA LEU A 104 -1.12 9.44 12.73
C LEU A 104 0.36 9.22 12.41
N LEU A 105 0.70 9.07 11.14
CA LEU A 105 2.06 8.84 10.67
C LEU A 105 2.96 10.04 11.00
N GLU A 106 2.59 11.26 10.59
CA GLU A 106 3.32 12.49 10.91
C GLU A 106 3.59 12.63 12.40
N ARG A 107 2.57 12.39 13.24
CA ARG A 107 2.70 12.51 14.69
C ARG A 107 3.65 11.46 15.25
N THR A 108 3.50 10.20 14.82
CA THR A 108 4.37 9.08 15.24
C THR A 108 5.82 9.35 14.86
N LEU A 109 6.07 9.76 13.61
CA LEU A 109 7.41 10.04 13.12
C LEU A 109 8.02 11.22 13.87
N LYS A 110 7.28 12.32 14.04
CA LYS A 110 7.77 13.50 14.75
C LYS A 110 8.18 13.18 16.19
N ASP A 111 7.37 12.38 16.88
CA ASP A 111 7.57 12.09 18.29
C ASP A 111 8.65 11.01 18.53
N LEU A 112 8.90 10.11 17.56
CA LEU A 112 9.79 8.96 17.72
C LEU A 112 11.05 8.95 16.82
N LYS A 113 11.22 9.90 15.88
CA LYS A 113 12.34 9.85 14.90
C LYS A 113 13.74 9.89 15.51
N GLU A 114 13.90 10.41 16.73
CA GLU A 114 15.19 10.42 17.43
C GLU A 114 15.48 9.10 18.15
N GLU A 115 14.45 8.25 18.35
CA GLU A 115 14.57 6.95 19.01
C GLU A 115 14.62 5.78 18.00
N ILE A 116 13.98 5.94 16.84
CA ILE A 116 13.79 4.87 15.85
C ILE A 116 14.09 5.41 14.44
N PRO A 117 14.93 4.74 13.64
CA PRO A 117 15.10 5.09 12.24
C PRO A 117 13.85 4.68 11.43
N PHE A 118 13.21 5.66 10.80
CA PHE A 118 12.00 5.46 10.01
C PHE A 118 12.24 5.66 8.51
N TYR A 119 11.52 4.87 7.73
CA TYR A 119 11.40 4.99 6.29
C TYR A 119 9.92 4.91 5.90
N VAL A 120 9.51 5.68 4.89
CA VAL A 120 8.10 5.73 4.49
C VAL A 120 7.91 5.43 3.01
N ILE A 121 6.91 4.61 2.72
CA ILE A 121 6.33 4.46 1.38
C ILE A 121 4.91 5.03 1.45
N GLU A 122 4.65 6.06 0.66
CA GLU A 122 3.33 6.68 0.51
C GLU A 122 2.63 6.13 -0.73
N GLY A 123 1.42 5.63 -0.58
CA GLY A 123 0.61 5.09 -1.66
C GLY A 123 -0.67 5.89 -1.86
N ASP A 124 -0.80 6.56 -3.01
CA ASP A 124 -2.02 7.27 -3.40
C ASP A 124 -2.26 7.14 -4.91
N GLN A 125 -3.47 7.45 -5.36
CA GLN A 125 -3.81 7.48 -6.78
C GLN A 125 -3.03 8.58 -7.51
N GLN A 126 -2.94 9.75 -6.89
CA GLN A 126 -2.41 10.97 -7.49
C GLN A 126 -1.74 11.86 -6.44
N THR A 127 -1.08 12.91 -6.92
CA THR A 127 -0.41 13.95 -6.12
C THR A 127 0.85 13.45 -5.41
N LEU A 128 1.43 14.33 -4.59
CA LEU A 128 2.60 14.06 -3.74
C LEU A 128 2.37 14.67 -2.34
N ASN A 129 1.11 14.97 -2.00
CA ASN A 129 0.79 15.83 -0.86
C ASN A 129 1.25 15.18 0.45
N ASP A 130 0.93 13.90 0.64
CA ASP A 130 1.30 13.17 1.84
C ASP A 130 2.80 12.89 1.89
N ALA A 131 3.43 12.48 0.78
CA ALA A 131 4.89 12.37 0.71
C ALA A 131 5.64 13.68 1.02
N ASN A 132 5.14 14.83 0.56
CA ASN A 132 5.76 16.13 0.88
C ASN A 132 5.63 16.49 2.36
N ARG A 133 4.49 16.15 2.98
CA ARG A 133 4.26 16.34 4.41
C ARG A 133 5.22 15.50 5.24
N ILE A 134 5.42 14.23 4.88
CA ILE A 134 6.40 13.35 5.52
C ILE A 134 7.83 13.84 5.30
N ALA A 135 8.18 14.23 4.07
CA ALA A 135 9.51 14.73 3.76
C ALA A 135 9.89 15.99 4.58
N ALA A 136 8.91 16.84 4.90
CA ALA A 136 9.10 18.01 5.75
C ALA A 136 9.52 17.68 7.20
N LEU A 137 9.36 16.42 7.64
CA LEU A 137 9.85 15.91 8.93
C LEU A 137 11.31 15.43 8.86
N GLU A 138 11.94 15.52 7.69
CA GLU A 138 13.28 15.01 7.36
C GLU A 138 13.37 13.49 7.43
N ILE A 139 12.26 12.80 7.15
CA ILE A 139 12.19 11.34 7.07
C ILE A 139 12.30 10.90 5.60
N PRO A 140 13.16 9.90 5.27
CA PRO A 140 13.23 9.35 3.93
C PRO A 140 11.88 8.77 3.48
N VAL A 141 11.38 9.26 2.34
CA VAL A 141 10.06 8.87 1.82
C VAL A 141 10.07 8.73 0.29
N VAL A 142 9.34 7.73 -0.20
CA VAL A 142 9.05 7.51 -1.62
C VAL A 142 7.54 7.45 -1.82
N GLN A 143 7.04 8.12 -2.86
CA GLN A 143 5.66 8.04 -3.29
C GLN A 143 5.50 6.95 -4.36
N ILE A 144 4.47 6.12 -4.21
CA ILE A 144 3.90 5.28 -5.26
C ILE A 144 2.58 5.93 -5.70
N ASN A 145 2.54 6.40 -6.94
CA ASN A 145 1.31 6.85 -7.58
C ASN A 145 0.71 5.68 -8.36
N THR A 146 -0.43 5.17 -7.88
CA THR A 146 -1.10 3.99 -8.46
C THR A 146 -1.94 4.32 -9.68
N GLY A 147 -2.10 5.61 -10.01
CA GLY A 147 -2.90 6.07 -11.13
C GLY A 147 -4.38 5.85 -10.85
N LYS A 148 -4.94 4.76 -11.39
CA LYS A 148 -6.32 4.31 -11.13
C LYS A 148 -6.39 3.14 -10.15
N GLY A 149 -5.24 2.62 -9.68
CA GLY A 149 -5.17 1.53 -8.72
C GLY A 149 -5.80 1.92 -7.38
N CYS A 150 -6.51 0.98 -6.76
CA CYS A 150 -7.22 1.19 -5.50
C CYS A 150 -6.48 0.63 -4.27
N HIS A 151 -5.26 0.14 -4.46
CA HIS A 151 -4.39 -0.50 -3.47
C HIS A 151 -2.93 -0.49 -3.97
N LEU A 152 -1.99 -0.78 -3.07
CA LEU A 152 -0.61 -1.10 -3.40
C LEU A 152 -0.44 -2.62 -3.66
N GLU A 153 0.50 -2.95 -4.54
CA GLU A 153 0.89 -4.33 -4.85
C GLU A 153 2.36 -4.57 -4.43
N SER A 154 2.71 -5.83 -4.14
CA SER A 154 4.04 -6.20 -3.63
C SER A 154 5.19 -5.83 -4.57
N ASP A 155 4.99 -5.89 -5.89
CA ASP A 155 5.99 -5.49 -6.88
C ASP A 155 6.31 -3.99 -6.81
N ALA A 156 5.29 -3.15 -6.61
CA ALA A 156 5.49 -1.71 -6.47
C ALA A 156 6.25 -1.38 -5.18
N VAL A 157 5.94 -2.10 -4.09
CA VAL A 157 6.66 -1.99 -2.81
C VAL A 157 8.12 -2.44 -2.98
N TYR A 158 8.36 -3.55 -3.68
CA TYR A 158 9.72 -4.03 -3.98
C TYR A 158 10.57 -2.97 -4.70
N GLU A 159 10.03 -2.35 -5.74
CA GLU A 159 10.72 -1.29 -6.47
C GLU A 159 10.91 -0.01 -5.64
N ALA A 160 9.95 0.32 -4.77
CA ALA A 160 10.08 1.46 -3.85
C ALA A 160 11.19 1.22 -2.82
N ILE A 161 11.32 0.00 -2.27
CA ILE A 161 12.40 -0.38 -1.35
C ILE A 161 13.77 -0.22 -2.01
N LYS A 162 13.92 -0.64 -3.26
CA LYS A 162 15.20 -0.49 -4.00
C LYS A 162 15.63 0.98 -4.14
N LYS A 163 14.65 1.88 -4.25
CA LYS A 163 14.89 3.32 -4.33
C LYS A 163 15.18 3.92 -2.94
N LEU A 164 14.36 3.55 -1.96
CA LEU A 164 14.40 4.10 -0.60
C LEU A 164 15.61 3.61 0.20
N LYS A 165 16.04 2.36 -0.05
CA LYS A 165 17.19 1.68 0.60
C LYS A 165 17.17 1.82 2.12
N PRO A 166 16.11 1.33 2.80
CA PRO A 166 16.03 1.38 4.25
C PRO A 166 17.24 0.69 4.88
N GLU A 167 17.78 1.30 5.93
CA GLU A 167 18.86 0.73 6.72
C GLU A 167 18.37 -0.46 7.54
N GLU A 168 19.31 -1.28 8.01
CA GLU A 168 19.02 -2.42 8.89
C GLU A 168 18.56 -1.93 10.27
N ASN A 169 17.74 -2.72 10.97
CA ASN A 169 17.19 -2.38 12.28
C ASN A 169 16.32 -1.10 12.26
N SER A 170 15.48 -0.96 11.23
CA SER A 170 14.63 0.21 11.01
C SER A 170 13.15 -0.14 10.95
N VAL A 171 12.29 0.88 10.92
CA VAL A 171 10.85 0.72 10.74
C VAL A 171 10.45 1.26 9.36
N LEU A 172 9.76 0.42 8.59
CA LEU A 172 9.17 0.81 7.31
C LEU A 172 7.67 1.00 7.49
N MET A 173 7.21 2.26 7.37
CA MET A 173 5.79 2.59 7.37
C MET A 173 5.30 2.66 5.91
N ILE A 174 4.36 1.79 5.55
CA ILE A 174 3.73 1.77 4.24
C ILE A 174 2.32 2.34 4.41
N GLU A 175 2.11 3.60 4.01
CA GLU A 175 0.78 4.18 3.95
C GLU A 175 0.09 3.74 2.65
N ASN A 176 -0.94 2.90 2.76
CA ASN A 176 -1.66 2.38 1.60
C ASN A 176 -2.70 3.39 1.09
N VAL A 177 -3.25 3.12 -0.10
CA VAL A 177 -4.36 3.90 -0.65
C VAL A 177 -5.55 3.86 0.32
N GLY A 178 -6.26 4.97 0.48
CA GLY A 178 -7.48 5.04 1.29
C GLY A 178 -8.60 4.16 0.73
N ASN A 179 -8.61 2.88 1.09
CA ASN A 179 -9.64 1.92 0.73
C ASN A 179 -9.67 0.75 1.74
N LEU A 180 -10.87 0.30 2.12
CA LEU A 180 -11.07 -0.84 3.01
C LEU A 180 -11.48 -2.14 2.28
N VAL A 181 -11.55 -2.12 0.94
CA VAL A 181 -11.92 -3.29 0.13
C VAL A 181 -10.68 -3.86 -0.53
N CYS A 182 -10.15 -3.19 -1.56
CA CYS A 182 -9.07 -3.74 -2.38
C CYS A 182 -7.83 -4.16 -1.56
N PRO A 183 -7.30 -3.35 -0.63
CA PRO A 183 -6.05 -3.69 0.04
C PRO A 183 -6.14 -4.92 0.95
N SER A 184 -7.34 -5.38 1.32
CA SER A 184 -7.51 -6.55 2.19
C SER A 184 -6.97 -7.84 1.56
N MET A 185 -6.99 -7.93 0.23
CA MET A 185 -6.59 -9.12 -0.53
C MET A 185 -5.10 -9.14 -0.91
N PHE A 186 -4.38 -8.04 -0.72
CA PHE A 186 -3.00 -7.89 -1.20
C PHE A 186 -2.05 -7.79 -0.01
N ASN A 187 -1.25 -8.84 0.17
CA ASN A 187 -0.10 -8.83 1.07
C ASN A 187 1.03 -8.00 0.44
N LEU A 188 1.74 -7.21 1.23
CA LEU A 188 2.92 -6.43 0.79
C LEU A 188 4.23 -7.02 1.31
N GLY A 189 4.14 -8.05 2.16
CA GLY A 189 5.25 -8.60 2.93
C GLY A 189 5.38 -7.97 4.32
N GLU A 190 4.41 -7.15 4.75
CA GLU A 190 4.42 -6.48 6.05
C GLU A 190 4.47 -7.48 7.23
N ALA A 191 5.08 -7.06 8.33
CA ALA A 191 5.07 -7.82 9.58
C ALA A 191 3.71 -7.70 10.29
N LYS A 192 3.11 -6.50 10.23
CA LYS A 192 1.76 -6.24 10.76
C LYS A 192 0.96 -5.33 9.84
N ARG A 193 -0.33 -5.65 9.72
CA ARG A 193 -1.32 -4.79 9.07
C ARG A 193 -2.12 -4.01 10.11
N VAL A 194 -2.19 -2.70 9.92
CA VAL A 194 -2.83 -1.76 10.83
C VAL A 194 -4.03 -1.12 10.12
N VAL A 195 -5.24 -1.53 10.49
CA VAL A 195 -6.46 -0.87 10.02
C VAL A 195 -6.75 0.35 10.88
N ILE A 196 -6.85 1.51 10.25
CA ILE A 196 -7.19 2.77 10.89
C ILE A 196 -8.60 3.15 10.48
N ILE A 197 -9.45 3.34 11.48
CA ILE A 197 -10.79 3.89 11.33
C ILE A 197 -10.91 5.15 12.18
N SER A 198 -11.89 5.99 11.89
CA SER A 198 -12.21 7.15 12.70
C SER A 198 -13.59 7.04 13.33
N THR A 199 -13.77 7.71 14.46
CA THR A 199 -15.06 7.81 15.18
C THR A 199 -16.20 8.34 14.31
N THR A 200 -15.90 9.00 13.19
CA THR A 200 -16.90 9.54 12.25
C THR A 200 -17.44 8.53 11.25
N GLU A 201 -16.99 7.26 11.27
CA GLU A 201 -17.31 6.27 10.23
C GLU A 201 -18.42 5.27 10.61
N GLY A 202 -18.90 5.34 11.86
CA GLY A 202 -19.99 4.49 12.37
C GLY A 202 -19.54 3.16 12.96
N VAL A 203 -20.36 2.62 13.87
CA VAL A 203 -20.04 1.40 14.64
C VAL A 203 -20.02 0.11 13.81
N ASP A 204 -20.73 0.08 12.69
CA ASP A 204 -20.93 -1.13 11.88
C ASP A 204 -19.83 -1.38 10.84
N LYS A 205 -18.82 -0.51 10.79
CA LYS A 205 -17.70 -0.60 9.86
C LYS A 205 -17.03 -1.98 9.84
N PRO A 206 -16.76 -2.65 10.98
CA PRO A 206 -16.14 -3.97 10.95
C PRO A 206 -16.97 -5.03 10.26
N LEU A 207 -18.29 -4.99 10.42
CA LEU A 207 -19.21 -5.95 9.79
C LEU A 207 -19.43 -5.65 8.30
N LYS A 208 -19.29 -4.38 7.88
CA LYS A 208 -19.39 -3.96 6.48
C LYS A 208 -18.14 -4.27 5.66
N TYR A 209 -16.97 -4.34 6.30
CA TYR A 209 -15.68 -4.60 5.64
C TYR A 209 -14.92 -5.77 6.31
N PRO A 210 -15.55 -6.95 6.42
CA PRO A 210 -15.03 -8.03 7.26
C PRO A 210 -13.64 -8.48 6.85
N ASP A 211 -13.33 -8.58 5.55
CA ASP A 211 -12.02 -9.04 5.06
C ASP A 211 -10.87 -8.14 5.52
N MET A 212 -11.10 -6.83 5.59
CA MET A 212 -10.10 -5.88 6.07
C MET A 212 -9.81 -6.06 7.55
N PHE A 213 -10.84 -6.22 8.38
CA PHE A 213 -10.66 -6.42 9.81
C PHE A 213 -10.13 -7.83 10.14
N HIS A 214 -10.53 -8.83 9.35
CA HIS A 214 -10.04 -10.20 9.46
C HIS A 214 -8.54 -10.29 9.18
N SER A 215 -8.07 -9.63 8.12
CA SER A 215 -6.67 -9.65 7.71
C SER A 215 -5.76 -8.66 8.45
N SER A 216 -6.30 -7.84 9.36
CA SER A 216 -5.52 -6.87 10.13
C SER A 216 -5.11 -7.41 11.49
N ASP A 217 -3.91 -7.06 11.96
CA ASP A 217 -3.46 -7.39 13.31
C ASP A 217 -3.91 -6.36 14.35
N ILE A 218 -4.01 -5.10 13.93
CA ILE A 218 -4.24 -3.95 14.81
C ILE A 218 -5.35 -3.09 14.24
N CYS A 219 -6.25 -2.62 15.10
CA CYS A 219 -7.24 -1.60 14.79
C CYS A 219 -6.97 -0.33 15.61
N ILE A 220 -6.65 0.76 14.91
CA ILE A 220 -6.53 2.08 15.51
C ILE A 220 -7.85 2.83 15.28
N ILE A 221 -8.49 3.22 16.38
CA ILE A 221 -9.69 4.05 16.42
C ILE A 221 -9.23 5.50 16.65
N ASN A 222 -9.14 6.26 15.57
CA ASN A 222 -8.67 7.64 15.56
C ASN A 222 -9.81 8.65 15.77
N LYS A 223 -9.44 9.89 16.10
CA LYS A 223 -10.33 11.03 16.34
C LYS A 223 -11.23 10.86 17.58
N ILE A 224 -10.69 10.27 18.65
CA ILE A 224 -11.42 10.16 19.92
C ILE A 224 -11.72 11.54 20.56
N ASP A 225 -11.00 12.58 20.16
CA ASP A 225 -11.29 13.97 20.55
C ASP A 225 -12.67 14.45 20.06
N LEU A 226 -13.27 13.76 19.08
CA LEU A 226 -14.61 14.08 18.58
C LEU A 226 -15.75 13.37 19.32
N LEU A 227 -15.46 12.43 20.23
CA LEU A 227 -16.49 11.68 20.97
C LEU A 227 -17.55 12.56 21.65
N PRO A 228 -17.23 13.74 22.25
CA PRO A 228 -18.24 14.60 22.85
C PRO A 228 -19.29 15.15 21.87
N TYR A 229 -19.05 15.03 20.56
CA TYR A 229 -19.91 15.56 19.50
C TYR A 229 -20.57 14.44 18.66
N LEU A 230 -20.30 13.17 18.98
CA LEU A 230 -20.72 12.03 18.18
C LEU A 230 -21.53 11.04 19.03
N ASP A 231 -22.60 10.50 18.44
CA ASP A 231 -23.36 9.40 19.03
C ASP A 231 -22.80 8.06 18.54
N ILE A 232 -21.65 7.67 19.11
CA ILE A 232 -20.94 6.43 18.76
C ILE A 232 -20.58 5.63 20.01
N ASP A 233 -20.85 4.33 19.98
CA ASP A 233 -20.48 3.38 21.01
C ASP A 233 -19.20 2.62 20.59
N LEU A 234 -18.07 2.99 21.21
CA LEU A 234 -16.78 2.37 20.92
C LEU A 234 -16.69 0.92 21.38
N GLU A 235 -17.35 0.55 22.47
CA GLU A 235 -17.32 -0.82 22.97
C GLU A 235 -18.08 -1.74 22.02
N LYS A 236 -19.23 -1.29 21.51
CA LYS A 236 -19.96 -2.01 20.46
C LYS A 236 -19.18 -2.12 19.15
N LEU A 237 -18.46 -1.07 18.77
CA LEU A 237 -17.56 -1.12 17.60
C LEU A 237 -16.49 -2.21 17.79
N LYS A 238 -15.79 -2.21 18.92
CA LYS A 238 -14.76 -3.21 19.24
C LYS A 238 -15.34 -4.61 19.30
N GLU A 239 -16.53 -4.78 19.88
CA GLU A 239 -17.24 -6.05 19.91
C GLU A 239 -17.48 -6.57 18.49
N TYR A 240 -17.98 -5.73 17.59
CA TYR A 240 -18.18 -6.10 16.19
C TYR A 240 -16.88 -6.45 15.47
N ALA A 241 -15.81 -5.71 15.73
CA ALA A 241 -14.50 -6.02 15.19
C ALA A 241 -13.95 -7.35 15.72
N LEU A 242 -14.13 -7.65 17.01
CA LEU A 242 -13.72 -8.91 17.63
C LEU A 242 -14.54 -10.12 17.16
N ARG A 243 -15.80 -9.92 16.76
CA ARG A 243 -16.60 -10.97 16.10
C ARG A 243 -16.01 -11.37 14.73
N VAL A 244 -15.38 -10.42 14.03
CA VAL A 244 -14.70 -10.67 12.74
C VAL A 244 -13.29 -11.22 12.96
N ASN A 245 -12.56 -10.67 13.94
CA ASN A 245 -11.21 -11.07 14.29
C ASN A 245 -10.99 -11.07 15.81
N PRO A 246 -11.08 -12.24 16.47
CA PRO A 246 -10.91 -12.35 17.92
C PRO A 246 -9.51 -12.01 18.45
N LYS A 247 -8.50 -11.87 17.58
CA LYS A 247 -7.11 -11.57 17.95
C LYS A 247 -6.75 -10.10 17.73
N LEU A 248 -7.67 -9.30 17.20
CA LEU A 248 -7.43 -7.91 16.84
C LEU A 248 -7.09 -7.07 18.08
N GLN A 249 -5.96 -6.36 18.04
CA GLN A 249 -5.54 -5.46 19.10
C GLN A 249 -6.04 -4.03 18.83
N PHE A 250 -6.49 -3.31 19.85
CA PHE A 250 -7.03 -1.96 19.68
C PHE A 250 -6.15 -0.86 20.27
N PHE A 251 -6.15 0.29 19.62
CA PHE A 251 -5.67 1.56 20.17
C PHE A 251 -6.69 2.65 19.89
N GLU A 252 -7.02 3.42 20.93
CA GLU A 252 -7.86 4.61 20.82
C GLU A 252 -6.98 5.83 20.87
N ILE A 253 -7.03 6.67 19.83
CA ILE A 253 -6.13 7.81 19.71
C ILE A 253 -6.82 9.07 19.18
N SER A 254 -6.21 10.21 19.46
CA SER A 254 -6.36 11.41 18.66
C SER A 254 -4.99 11.78 18.09
N ALA A 255 -4.78 11.54 16.80
CA ALA A 255 -3.49 11.88 16.18
C ALA A 255 -3.19 13.40 16.25
N THR A 256 -4.22 14.23 16.17
CA THR A 256 -4.08 15.70 16.18
C THR A 256 -3.87 16.27 17.57
N LYS A 257 -4.49 15.69 18.62
CA LYS A 257 -4.33 16.14 20.01
C LYS A 257 -3.21 15.42 20.75
N GLY A 258 -2.92 14.17 20.38
CA GLY A 258 -1.93 13.30 21.01
C GLY A 258 -2.51 12.34 22.04
N ASP A 259 -3.82 12.43 22.33
CA ASP A 259 -4.47 11.54 23.30
C ASP A 259 -4.33 10.08 22.85
N GLY A 260 -3.98 9.18 23.79
CA GLY A 260 -3.84 7.74 23.55
C GLY A 260 -2.59 7.31 22.77
N MET A 261 -1.81 8.23 22.21
CA MET A 261 -0.64 7.91 21.38
C MET A 261 0.47 7.17 22.13
N GLU A 262 0.63 7.41 23.44
CA GLU A 262 1.65 6.74 24.25
C GLU A 262 1.53 5.20 24.27
N ALA A 263 0.29 4.68 24.26
CA ALA A 263 0.06 3.25 24.20
C ALA A 263 0.52 2.67 22.84
N TRP A 264 0.25 3.40 21.75
CA TRP A 264 0.72 3.07 20.42
C TRP A 264 2.25 3.11 20.32
N TYR A 265 2.88 4.16 20.85
CA TYR A 265 4.34 4.31 20.88
C TYR A 265 5.04 3.20 21.66
N THR A 266 4.50 2.87 22.84
CA THR A 266 5.02 1.79 23.68
C THR A 266 4.94 0.45 22.95
N TRP A 267 3.83 0.19 22.27
CA TRP A 267 3.68 -1.02 21.46
C TRP A 267 4.67 -1.04 20.30
N LEU A 268 4.83 0.06 19.57
CA LEU A 268 5.77 0.14 18.45
C LEU A 268 7.20 -0.15 18.92
N LYS A 269 7.67 0.56 19.95
CA LYS A 269 9.00 0.37 20.55
C LYS A 269 9.23 -1.08 20.98
N LYS A 270 8.24 -1.71 21.61
CA LYS A 270 8.34 -3.11 22.05
C LYS A 270 8.53 -4.07 20.88
N ASN A 271 7.81 -3.89 19.77
CA ASN A 271 7.86 -4.85 18.66
C ASN A 271 9.09 -4.64 17.77
N VAL A 272 9.60 -3.42 17.65
CA VAL A 272 10.88 -3.14 16.96
C VAL A 272 12.06 -3.80 17.66
N MET A 273 12.03 -3.93 18.99
CA MET A 273 13.14 -4.50 19.79
C MET A 273 13.13 -6.04 19.88
N VAL A 274 11.98 -6.70 19.63
CA VAL A 274 11.82 -8.15 19.85
C VAL A 274 12.29 -8.98 18.65
N GLU A 275 12.37 -8.42 17.45
CA GLU A 275 12.88 -9.12 16.26
C GLU A 275 14.42 -9.11 16.14
N SER A 276 15.13 -8.42 17.05
CA SER A 276 16.60 -8.33 17.07
C SER A 276 17.34 -9.44 17.85
N HIS A 277 16.66 -10.52 18.28
CA HIS A 277 17.25 -11.59 19.10
C HIS A 277 17.06 -12.98 18.49
#